data_AF-A0A917ZPB2-F1
#
_entry.id   AF-A0A917ZPB2-F1
#
_cell.length_a   1.000
_cell.length_b   1.000
_cell.length_c   1.000
_cell.angle_alpha   90.00
_cell.angle_beta   90.00
_cell.angle_gamma   90.00
#
_symmetry.space_group_name_H-M   'P 1'
#
loop_
_entity.id
_entity.type
_entity.pdbx_description
1 polymer ?
#
loop_
_entity_poly.entity_id
_entity_poly.type
_entity_poly.pdbx_seq_one_letter_code
_entity_poly.pdbx_strand_id
1 'polypeptide(L)'
;MSALPGRAGSYWMESTAPTDHPRATEAVGADVAVVGGGIAGLCTAWEMARDGRSVVVLEADRIAAGVTGHTTAKLCAQHTLIYGHVRKSFGADAAALYARSQQDAVEHVEAVSQSLGIDCQFERAPAYTYTGSADRVEEFRDEAEAAKDAGLAASFTTDTHLPFPVAAAVRVEGQAQFHPRRYLLALAEDLLRRGGRIFERTRVVGLHEAAPCRLTTDDGVEITAGTVVVATHYPVFDRAMLFSRLIPRRELVVAAPIPADRDPRGMYITPDEATRSVRTAPYGEGRRLLIVTGETFRPGTEEVAERFERLAAWTKERFGVDEITHRWAAQDNISTDRLPYIGHFHPRAEHVYVATGFNGWGMSSGVLAGRLLRELVRGDRPPWASVYDPRRINPTVETAELLKAGAAVARHFVGDRLHPAHIESVDDIPPGGGAVVRLSGDRCAVHRDENGDLHAVSAICTHLRCVVAYNDAERTWDCPCHGSRFGVDGAVLHGPATKPLERRGIRPRHTTPSPPPESGSGSDSG
;
A
#
# COMPACT_ATOMS: atom_id res chain seq x y z
N MET A 1 17.24 -3.74 15.32
CA MET A 1 15.78 -3.67 15.54
C MET A 1 15.48 -2.26 16.02
N SER A 2 14.37 -1.65 15.59
CA SER A 2 13.86 -0.51 16.37
C SER A 2 13.66 -0.98 17.80
N ALA A 3 14.24 -0.26 18.76
CA ALA A 3 14.17 -0.59 20.18
C ALA A 3 12.75 -0.34 20.74
N LEU A 4 11.80 0.05 19.89
CA LEU A 4 10.44 0.29 20.30
C LEU A 4 9.79 -0.97 20.88
N PRO A 5 9.09 -0.87 22.03
CA PRO A 5 8.17 -1.90 22.47
C PRO A 5 6.95 -1.99 21.53
N GLY A 6 6.21 -3.08 21.63
CA GLY A 6 5.03 -3.35 20.80
C GLY A 6 5.24 -4.41 19.72
N ARG A 7 4.15 -5.11 19.38
CA ARG A 7 4.15 -6.18 18.38
C ARG A 7 4.39 -5.61 16.99
N ALA A 8 5.30 -6.23 16.24
CA ALA A 8 5.45 -6.00 14.82
C ALA A 8 4.32 -6.75 14.09
N GLY A 9 3.16 -6.10 13.98
CA GLY A 9 1.93 -6.71 13.52
C GLY A 9 0.82 -5.67 13.41
N SER A 10 0.00 -5.81 12.37
CA SER A 10 -1.18 -4.97 12.19
C SER A 10 -2.31 -5.42 13.11
N TYR A 11 -2.94 -4.48 13.80
CA TYR A 11 -4.13 -4.76 14.62
C TYR A 11 -5.23 -5.47 13.82
N TRP A 12 -5.45 -5.07 12.56
CA TRP A 12 -6.45 -5.73 11.70
C TRP A 12 -6.10 -7.18 11.44
N MET A 13 -4.80 -7.47 11.29
CA MET A 13 -4.32 -8.83 11.06
C MET A 13 -4.54 -9.72 12.29
N GLU A 14 -4.23 -9.20 13.48
CA GLU A 14 -4.32 -9.93 14.74
C GLU A 14 -5.76 -10.09 15.28
N SER A 15 -6.65 -9.15 14.97
CA SER A 15 -8.02 -9.12 15.53
C SER A 15 -9.07 -9.88 14.71
N THR A 16 -8.68 -10.53 13.62
CA THR A 16 -9.55 -11.40 12.82
C THR A 16 -8.84 -12.69 12.44
N ALA A 17 -9.59 -13.77 12.27
CA ALA A 17 -9.06 -15.07 11.90
C ALA A 17 -8.24 -15.02 10.59
N PRO A 18 -7.21 -15.88 10.45
CA PRO A 18 -6.61 -16.12 9.15
C PRO A 18 -7.62 -16.83 8.23
N THR A 19 -7.49 -16.59 6.94
CA THR A 19 -8.18 -17.34 5.89
C THR A 19 -7.32 -18.51 5.44
N ASP A 20 -7.93 -19.56 4.88
CA ASP A 20 -7.20 -20.67 4.26
C ASP A 20 -7.97 -21.24 3.07
N HIS A 21 -8.23 -20.38 2.08
CA HIS A 21 -8.86 -20.82 0.84
C HIS A 21 -7.89 -21.71 0.03
N PRO A 22 -8.43 -22.63 -0.80
CA PRO A 22 -7.59 -23.54 -1.57
C PRO A 22 -6.66 -22.79 -2.52
N ARG A 23 -5.54 -23.43 -2.88
CA ARG A 23 -4.72 -23.00 -4.03
C ARG A 23 -5.36 -23.53 -5.32
N ALA A 24 -5.28 -22.79 -6.42
CA ALA A 24 -5.66 -23.34 -7.71
C ALA A 24 -4.63 -24.40 -8.13
N THR A 25 -5.07 -25.64 -8.28
CA THR A 25 -4.21 -26.79 -8.69
C THR A 25 -4.61 -27.37 -10.05
N GLU A 26 -5.74 -26.92 -10.60
CA GLU A 26 -6.30 -27.37 -11.86
C GLU A 26 -6.81 -26.18 -12.67
N ALA A 27 -7.01 -26.38 -13.96
CA ALA A 27 -7.50 -25.31 -14.83
C ALA A 27 -8.91 -24.86 -14.41
N VAL A 28 -9.13 -23.54 -14.41
CA VAL A 28 -10.39 -22.95 -13.97
C VAL A 28 -10.96 -22.03 -15.05
N GLY A 29 -12.25 -22.17 -15.35
CA GLY A 29 -13.00 -21.22 -16.19
C GLY A 29 -14.01 -20.40 -15.39
N ALA A 30 -14.18 -19.12 -15.72
CA ALA A 30 -15.19 -18.23 -15.13
C ALA A 30 -15.59 -17.11 -16.10
N ASP A 31 -16.68 -16.39 -15.83
CA ASP A 31 -17.02 -15.19 -16.59
C ASP A 31 -16.03 -14.06 -16.26
N VAL A 32 -15.66 -13.93 -14.98
CA VAL A 32 -14.75 -12.89 -14.48
C VAL A 32 -13.65 -13.51 -13.62
N ALA A 33 -12.39 -13.18 -13.93
CA ALA A 33 -11.25 -13.42 -13.05
C ALA A 33 -10.74 -12.11 -12.45
N VAL A 34 -10.63 -12.05 -11.13
CA VAL A 34 -10.08 -10.90 -10.40
C VAL A 34 -8.72 -11.29 -9.83
N VAL A 35 -7.68 -10.57 -10.22
CA VAL A 35 -6.30 -10.78 -9.76
C VAL A 35 -6.01 -9.80 -8.63
N GLY A 36 -5.86 -10.32 -7.41
CA GLY A 36 -5.68 -9.57 -6.17
C GLY A 36 -6.94 -9.62 -5.28
N GLY A 37 -6.77 -10.09 -4.04
CA GLY A 37 -7.81 -10.23 -3.02
C GLY A 37 -7.81 -9.10 -1.99
N GLY A 38 -7.37 -7.90 -2.36
CA GLY A 38 -7.52 -6.67 -1.55
C GLY A 38 -8.92 -6.08 -1.65
N ILE A 39 -9.15 -4.91 -1.03
CA ILE A 39 -10.46 -4.23 -1.03
C ILE A 39 -11.03 -4.00 -2.44
N ALA A 40 -10.22 -3.53 -3.39
CA ALA A 40 -10.69 -3.32 -4.77
C ALA A 40 -11.10 -4.64 -5.44
N GLY A 41 -10.29 -5.69 -5.26
CA GLY A 41 -10.56 -6.98 -5.86
C GLY A 41 -11.79 -7.68 -5.28
N LEU A 42 -11.89 -7.75 -3.94
CA LEU A 42 -13.03 -8.39 -3.27
C LEU A 42 -14.34 -7.63 -3.51
N CYS A 43 -14.33 -6.28 -3.46
CA CYS A 43 -15.52 -5.50 -3.80
C CYS A 43 -15.92 -5.70 -5.27
N THR A 44 -14.95 -5.73 -6.20
CA THR A 44 -15.25 -6.02 -7.62
C THR A 44 -15.84 -7.41 -7.79
N ALA A 45 -15.22 -8.43 -7.20
CA ALA A 45 -15.67 -9.81 -7.29
C ALA A 45 -17.09 -9.98 -6.74
N TRP A 46 -17.38 -9.36 -5.59
CA TRP A 46 -18.69 -9.40 -4.97
C TRP A 46 -19.76 -8.70 -5.83
N GLU A 47 -19.48 -7.51 -6.37
CA GLU A 47 -20.43 -6.81 -7.24
C GLU A 47 -20.72 -7.60 -8.52
N MET A 48 -19.71 -8.24 -9.12
CA MET A 48 -19.90 -9.10 -10.29
C MET A 48 -20.71 -10.36 -9.98
N ALA A 49 -20.47 -10.98 -8.81
CA ALA A 49 -21.22 -12.17 -8.38
C ALA A 49 -22.69 -11.86 -8.07
N ARG A 50 -23.00 -10.65 -7.57
CA ARG A 50 -24.39 -10.18 -7.40
C ARG A 50 -25.15 -10.06 -8.71
N ASP A 51 -24.44 -9.88 -9.81
CA ASP A 51 -25.02 -9.87 -11.15
C ASP A 51 -25.24 -11.27 -11.73
N GLY A 52 -24.97 -12.32 -10.95
CA GLY A 52 -25.10 -13.71 -11.39
C GLY A 52 -23.94 -14.21 -12.25
N ARG A 53 -22.84 -13.45 -12.36
CA ARG A 53 -21.63 -13.89 -13.07
C ARG A 53 -20.87 -14.91 -12.25
N SER A 54 -20.28 -15.91 -12.90
CA SER A 54 -19.29 -16.78 -12.26
C SER A 54 -17.97 -16.03 -12.08
N VAL A 55 -17.46 -15.98 -10.85
CA VAL A 55 -16.29 -15.18 -10.49
C VAL A 55 -15.23 -16.03 -9.81
N VAL A 56 -13.96 -15.81 -10.18
CA VAL A 56 -12.79 -16.35 -9.48
C VAL A 56 -11.90 -15.21 -8.98
N VAL A 57 -11.48 -15.28 -7.73
CA VAL A 57 -10.48 -14.37 -7.13
C VAL A 57 -9.16 -15.14 -6.99
N LEU A 58 -8.07 -14.58 -7.50
CA LEU A 58 -6.73 -15.15 -7.44
C LEU A 58 -5.85 -14.23 -6.58
N GLU A 59 -5.46 -14.70 -5.40
CA GLU A 59 -4.63 -13.98 -4.44
C GLU A 59 -3.28 -14.68 -4.27
N ALA A 60 -2.19 -13.92 -4.36
CA ALA A 60 -0.83 -14.44 -4.32
C ALA A 60 -0.41 -14.91 -2.91
N ASP A 61 -1.02 -14.36 -1.87
CA ASP A 61 -0.89 -14.79 -0.49
C ASP A 61 -2.27 -15.07 0.12
N ARG A 62 -2.76 -14.23 1.04
CA ARG A 62 -4.08 -14.35 1.66
C ARG A 62 -4.94 -13.12 1.40
N ILE A 63 -6.24 -13.31 1.28
CA ILE A 63 -7.17 -12.21 0.99
C ILE A 63 -7.18 -11.21 2.13
N ALA A 64 -7.35 -9.93 1.78
CA ALA A 64 -7.32 -8.79 2.69
C ALA A 64 -6.06 -8.70 3.59
N ALA A 65 -4.96 -9.40 3.26
CA ALA A 65 -3.74 -9.43 4.06
C ALA A 65 -2.65 -8.45 3.59
N GLY A 66 -2.73 -7.96 2.35
CA GLY A 66 -1.81 -6.96 1.80
C GLY A 66 -2.00 -5.56 2.41
N VAL A 67 -1.98 -4.51 1.58
CA VAL A 67 -2.15 -3.11 2.01
C VAL A 67 -3.46 -2.90 2.77
N THR A 68 -4.53 -3.57 2.35
CA THR A 68 -5.82 -3.59 3.04
C THR A 68 -5.72 -4.05 4.49
N GLY A 69 -4.88 -5.05 4.79
CA GLY A 69 -4.64 -5.53 6.15
C GLY A 69 -3.74 -4.60 6.97
N HIS A 70 -3.17 -3.56 6.37
CA HIS A 70 -2.14 -2.68 6.94
C HIS A 70 -2.50 -1.19 6.84
N THR A 71 -3.76 -0.85 6.53
CA THR A 71 -4.24 0.53 6.42
C THR A 71 -4.48 1.18 7.81
N THR A 72 -4.85 2.47 7.84
CA THR A 72 -5.53 3.10 8.99
C THR A 72 -7.04 2.93 8.97
N ALA A 73 -7.62 2.53 7.83
CA ALA A 73 -9.05 2.27 7.66
C ALA A 73 -9.96 3.50 7.85
N LYS A 74 -9.57 4.64 7.27
CA LYS A 74 -10.48 5.78 7.06
C LYS A 74 -11.29 5.56 5.79
N LEU A 75 -12.61 5.68 5.88
CA LEU A 75 -13.53 5.57 4.76
C LEU A 75 -14.19 6.95 4.55
N CYS A 76 -13.60 7.74 3.66
CA CYS A 76 -14.03 9.12 3.47
C CYS A 76 -13.89 9.58 2.01
N ALA A 77 -14.47 10.75 1.71
CA ALA A 77 -14.37 11.48 0.47
C ALA A 77 -13.45 12.72 0.56
N GLN A 78 -12.99 13.12 1.75
CA GLN A 78 -12.24 14.38 1.95
C GLN A 78 -10.87 14.39 1.24
N HIS A 79 -10.11 13.31 1.39
CA HIS A 79 -8.84 13.07 0.71
C HIS A 79 -7.76 14.18 0.81
N THR A 80 -7.53 14.72 2.01
CA THR A 80 -6.57 15.81 2.30
C THR A 80 -7.02 17.16 1.71
N LEU A 81 -6.26 17.73 0.78
CA LEU A 81 -6.48 19.03 0.13
C LEU A 81 -6.60 18.78 -1.39
N ILE A 82 -7.60 17.99 -1.80
CA ILE A 82 -7.71 17.47 -3.16
C ILE A 82 -8.67 18.29 -4.02
N TYR A 83 -9.70 18.90 -3.45
CA TYR A 83 -10.80 19.49 -4.22
C TYR A 83 -10.37 20.77 -4.92
N GLY A 84 -9.52 21.58 -4.30
CA GLY A 84 -8.89 22.72 -4.95
C GLY A 84 -8.06 22.29 -6.16
N HIS A 85 -7.30 21.19 -6.03
CA HIS A 85 -6.54 20.59 -7.14
C HIS A 85 -7.45 20.08 -8.25
N VAL A 86 -8.45 19.25 -7.92
CA VAL A 86 -9.32 18.64 -8.94
C VAL A 86 -10.11 19.71 -9.69
N ARG A 87 -10.67 20.69 -8.96
CA ARG A 87 -11.38 21.83 -9.57
C ARG A 87 -10.48 22.60 -10.54
N LYS A 88 -9.23 22.87 -10.17
CA LYS A 88 -8.27 23.59 -11.02
C LYS A 88 -7.78 22.78 -12.22
N SER A 89 -7.53 21.49 -12.03
CA SER A 89 -6.87 20.62 -13.02
C SER A 89 -7.83 19.91 -13.97
N PHE A 90 -9.07 19.67 -13.53
CA PHE A 90 -10.07 18.87 -14.25
C PHE A 90 -11.44 19.56 -14.34
N GLY A 91 -11.62 20.71 -13.70
CA GLY A 91 -12.86 21.48 -13.71
C GLY A 91 -13.81 21.15 -12.55
N ALA A 92 -14.78 22.04 -12.33
CA ALA A 92 -15.75 21.92 -11.24
C ALA A 92 -16.63 20.66 -11.36
N ASP A 93 -17.05 20.30 -12.58
CA ASP A 93 -17.83 19.09 -12.82
C ASP A 93 -17.07 17.84 -12.38
N ALA A 94 -15.79 17.71 -12.74
CA ALA A 94 -14.96 16.59 -12.33
C ALA A 94 -14.80 16.53 -10.80
N ALA A 95 -14.66 17.69 -10.13
CA ALA A 95 -14.62 17.75 -8.67
C ALA A 95 -15.92 17.25 -8.04
N ALA A 96 -17.08 17.65 -8.58
CA ALA A 96 -18.39 17.21 -8.10
C ALA A 96 -18.64 15.70 -8.37
N LEU A 97 -18.20 15.19 -9.52
CA LEU A 97 -18.23 13.76 -9.85
C LEU A 97 -17.35 12.96 -8.87
N TYR A 98 -16.16 13.47 -8.55
CA TYR A 98 -15.23 12.86 -7.60
C TYR A 98 -15.83 12.83 -6.19
N ALA A 99 -16.31 13.97 -5.67
CA ALA A 99 -16.97 14.07 -4.37
C ALA A 99 -18.12 13.07 -4.23
N ARG A 100 -19.06 13.12 -5.19
CA ARG A 100 -20.24 12.24 -5.16
C ARG A 100 -19.86 10.78 -5.18
N SER A 101 -18.99 10.37 -6.10
CA SER A 101 -18.65 8.95 -6.24
C SER A 101 -17.85 8.39 -5.06
N GLN A 102 -17.03 9.22 -4.40
CA GLN A 102 -16.36 8.84 -3.15
C GLN A 102 -17.32 8.79 -1.96
N GLN A 103 -18.25 9.76 -1.83
CA GLN A 103 -19.28 9.70 -0.80
C GLN A 103 -20.19 8.48 -1.00
N ASP A 104 -20.59 8.19 -2.24
CA ASP A 104 -21.36 7.01 -2.61
C ASP A 104 -20.65 5.70 -2.21
N ALA A 105 -19.32 5.68 -2.17
CA ALA A 105 -18.56 4.53 -1.68
C ALA A 105 -18.68 4.38 -0.15
N VAL A 106 -18.69 5.48 0.60
CA VAL A 106 -18.94 5.48 2.06
C VAL A 106 -20.35 4.94 2.34
N GLU A 107 -21.36 5.50 1.69
CA GLU A 107 -22.76 5.08 1.83
C GLU A 107 -22.96 3.62 1.44
N HIS A 108 -22.25 3.16 0.40
CA HIS A 108 -22.34 1.78 -0.05
C HIS A 108 -21.80 0.79 0.99
N VAL A 109 -20.67 1.06 1.64
CA VAL A 109 -20.16 0.18 2.72
C VAL A 109 -21.17 0.07 3.86
N GLU A 110 -21.80 1.18 4.26
CA GLU A 110 -22.84 1.16 5.30
C GLU A 110 -24.03 0.30 4.88
N ALA A 111 -24.58 0.55 3.68
CA ALA A 111 -25.72 -0.19 3.15
C ALA A 111 -25.43 -1.68 3.00
N VAL A 112 -24.24 -2.05 2.51
CA VAL A 112 -23.82 -3.45 2.38
C VAL A 112 -23.68 -4.09 3.75
N SER A 113 -23.03 -3.41 4.70
CA SER A 113 -22.84 -3.92 6.06
C SER A 113 -24.18 -4.18 6.76
N GLN A 114 -25.15 -3.28 6.60
CA GLN A 114 -26.51 -3.47 7.11
C GLN A 114 -27.23 -4.63 6.41
N SER A 115 -27.19 -4.67 5.07
CA SER A 115 -27.91 -5.68 4.28
C SER A 115 -27.43 -7.11 4.54
N LEU A 116 -26.14 -7.28 4.79
CA LEU A 116 -25.51 -8.58 5.06
C LEU A 116 -25.35 -8.87 6.56
N GLY A 117 -25.74 -7.94 7.44
CA GLY A 117 -25.59 -8.09 8.90
C GLY A 117 -24.14 -8.18 9.36
N ILE A 118 -23.22 -7.43 8.74
CA ILE A 118 -21.78 -7.48 9.02
C ILE A 118 -21.44 -6.62 10.24
N ASP A 119 -20.92 -7.23 11.30
CA ASP A 119 -20.27 -6.51 12.40
C ASP A 119 -18.85 -6.07 12.01
N CYS A 120 -18.75 -5.07 11.14
CA CYS A 120 -17.49 -4.46 10.75
C CYS A 120 -17.12 -3.25 11.61
N GLN A 121 -17.75 -3.07 12.79
CA GLN A 121 -17.50 -1.92 13.67
C GLN A 121 -17.61 -0.58 12.94
N PHE A 122 -18.64 -0.43 12.09
CA PHE A 122 -18.86 0.78 11.34
C PHE A 122 -19.28 1.92 12.27
N GLU A 123 -18.54 3.03 12.24
CA GLU A 123 -18.83 4.23 13.01
C GLU A 123 -18.84 5.45 12.07
N ARG A 124 -19.94 6.20 12.07
CA ARG A 124 -19.97 7.52 11.44
C ARG A 124 -19.12 8.50 12.24
N ALA A 125 -18.29 9.26 11.55
CA ALA A 125 -17.42 10.27 12.16
C ALA A 125 -17.10 11.38 11.15
N PRO A 126 -16.89 12.63 11.60
CA PRO A 126 -16.32 13.67 10.75
C PRO A 126 -14.87 13.34 10.34
N ALA A 127 -14.50 13.72 9.12
CA ALA A 127 -13.11 13.74 8.67
C ALA A 127 -12.56 15.16 8.71
N TYR A 128 -11.31 15.30 9.13
CA TYR A 128 -10.60 16.56 9.23
C TYR A 128 -9.27 16.49 8.49
N THR A 129 -9.02 17.48 7.64
CA THR A 129 -7.67 17.82 7.19
C THR A 129 -7.27 19.05 7.97
N TYR A 130 -6.16 19.04 8.70
CA TYR A 130 -5.76 20.17 9.56
C TYR A 130 -4.31 20.63 9.33
N THR A 131 -3.98 21.83 9.82
CA THR A 131 -2.62 22.35 9.90
C THR A 131 -2.37 23.08 11.22
N GLY A 132 -1.14 22.98 11.70
CA GLY A 132 -0.65 23.80 12.82
C GLY A 132 -0.08 25.16 12.38
N SER A 133 0.09 25.38 11.07
CA SER A 133 0.73 26.59 10.53
C SER A 133 -0.29 27.71 10.27
N ALA A 134 -0.07 28.87 10.88
CA ALA A 134 -0.88 30.06 10.65
C ALA A 134 -0.79 30.58 9.20
N ASP A 135 0.36 30.38 8.54
CA ASP A 135 0.60 30.85 7.17
C ASP A 135 -0.21 30.07 6.11
N ARG A 136 -0.78 28.91 6.51
CA ARG A 136 -1.55 28.03 5.62
C ARG A 136 -3.08 28.16 5.77
N VAL A 137 -3.56 29.06 6.63
CA VAL A 137 -5.00 29.18 6.94
C VAL A 137 -5.85 29.41 5.68
N GLU A 138 -5.41 30.27 4.77
CA GLU A 138 -6.15 30.55 3.52
C GLU A 138 -6.24 29.34 2.59
N GLU A 139 -5.18 28.52 2.49
CA GLU A 139 -5.19 27.28 1.70
C GLU A 139 -6.30 26.33 2.19
N PHE A 140 -6.51 26.26 3.50
CA PHE A 140 -7.55 25.43 4.10
C PHE A 140 -8.95 26.03 3.94
N ARG A 141 -9.09 27.36 3.89
CA ARG A 141 -10.36 28.02 3.54
C ARG A 141 -10.74 27.72 2.09
N ASP A 142 -9.78 27.88 1.17
CA ASP A 142 -9.97 27.60 -0.25
C ASP A 142 -10.36 26.15 -0.51
N GLU A 143 -9.73 25.20 0.19
CA GLU A 143 -10.08 23.79 0.11
C GLU A 143 -11.47 23.50 0.66
N ALA A 144 -11.84 24.08 1.82
CA ALA A 144 -13.17 23.89 2.39
C ALA A 144 -14.27 24.36 1.43
N GLU A 145 -14.07 25.52 0.78
CA GLU A 145 -15.01 26.02 -0.21
C GLU A 145 -15.01 25.13 -1.47
N ALA A 146 -13.85 24.69 -1.95
CA ALA A 146 -13.77 23.78 -3.10
C ALA A 146 -14.50 22.44 -2.85
N ALA A 147 -14.35 21.87 -1.66
CA ALA A 147 -15.02 20.64 -1.26
C ALA A 147 -16.53 20.83 -1.13
N LYS A 148 -16.96 21.98 -0.59
CA LYS A 148 -18.37 22.35 -0.48
C LYS A 148 -19.01 22.59 -1.85
N ASP A 149 -18.34 23.29 -2.75
CA ASP A 149 -18.76 23.50 -4.15
C ASP A 149 -18.88 22.17 -4.90
N ALA A 150 -18.00 21.22 -4.60
CA ALA A 150 -18.08 19.86 -5.14
C ALA A 150 -19.25 19.04 -4.56
N GLY A 151 -19.99 19.57 -3.60
CA GLY A 151 -21.20 18.97 -3.03
C GLY A 151 -20.97 18.16 -1.75
N LEU A 152 -19.79 18.24 -1.12
CA LEU A 152 -19.58 17.66 0.20
C LEU A 152 -20.16 18.55 1.30
N ALA A 153 -20.55 17.93 2.43
CA ALA A 153 -20.88 18.64 3.67
C ALA A 153 -19.59 19.14 4.36
N ALA A 154 -18.87 20.03 3.68
CA ALA A 154 -17.57 20.55 4.07
C ALA A 154 -17.68 21.96 4.70
N SER A 155 -16.81 22.23 5.67
CA SER A 155 -16.70 23.53 6.33
C SER A 155 -15.28 23.80 6.81
N PHE A 156 -14.90 25.08 6.89
CA PHE A 156 -13.70 25.50 7.58
C PHE A 156 -13.97 25.59 9.09
N THR A 157 -13.03 25.16 9.92
CA THR A 157 -13.10 25.27 11.38
C THR A 157 -11.71 25.38 12.00
N THR A 158 -11.63 25.94 13.20
CA THR A 158 -10.47 25.81 14.11
C THR A 158 -10.79 24.93 15.31
N ASP A 159 -12.06 24.63 15.54
CA ASP A 159 -12.53 23.78 16.63
C ASP A 159 -12.36 22.30 16.25
N THR A 160 -11.53 21.61 17.03
CA THR A 160 -11.24 20.19 16.90
C THR A 160 -11.11 19.55 18.27
N HIS A 161 -11.35 18.24 18.35
CA HIS A 161 -11.15 17.45 19.57
C HIS A 161 -9.72 16.92 19.72
N LEU A 162 -8.76 17.42 18.92
CA LEU A 162 -7.35 17.08 19.11
C LEU A 162 -6.84 17.72 20.42
N PRO A 163 -5.99 17.04 21.19
CA PRO A 163 -5.47 17.51 22.48
C PRO A 163 -4.38 18.60 22.34
N PHE A 164 -4.31 19.27 21.19
CA PHE A 164 -3.32 20.28 20.86
C PHE A 164 -3.91 21.33 19.92
N PRO A 165 -3.37 22.56 19.87
CA PRO A 165 -3.93 23.62 19.05
C PRO A 165 -3.82 23.33 17.55
N VAL A 166 -4.84 23.75 16.81
CA VAL A 166 -4.92 23.68 15.35
C VAL A 166 -5.17 25.08 14.81
N ALA A 167 -4.39 25.49 13.81
CA ALA A 167 -4.51 26.82 13.21
C ALA A 167 -5.69 26.88 12.21
N ALA A 168 -5.92 25.79 11.48
CA ALA A 168 -7.02 25.64 10.54
C ALA A 168 -7.32 24.16 10.29
N ALA A 169 -8.58 23.86 10.00
CA ALA A 169 -9.03 22.55 9.53
C ALA A 169 -10.18 22.66 8.52
N VAL A 170 -10.17 21.76 7.54
CA VAL A 170 -11.33 21.42 6.72
C VAL A 170 -12.04 20.26 7.41
N ARG A 171 -13.32 20.43 7.77
CA ARG A 171 -14.17 19.39 8.34
C ARG A 171 -15.16 18.92 7.28
N VAL A 172 -15.27 17.61 7.07
CA VAL A 172 -16.29 17.00 6.21
C VAL A 172 -17.13 16.03 7.04
N GLU A 173 -18.45 16.25 7.04
CA GLU A 173 -19.42 15.43 7.77
C GLU A 173 -19.83 14.18 6.99
N GLY A 174 -20.49 13.22 7.65
CA GLY A 174 -21.03 12.03 6.98
C GLY A 174 -19.98 11.04 6.50
N GLN A 175 -18.78 11.05 7.09
CA GLN A 175 -17.71 10.11 6.78
C GLN A 175 -17.76 8.92 7.74
N ALA A 176 -16.90 7.92 7.55
CA ALA A 176 -16.90 6.74 8.40
C ALA A 176 -15.51 6.15 8.64
N GLN A 177 -15.42 5.39 9.72
CA GLN A 177 -14.33 4.49 10.01
C GLN A 177 -14.90 3.10 10.32
N PHE A 178 -14.13 2.07 10.05
CA PHE A 178 -14.60 0.69 10.18
C PHE A 178 -13.42 -0.26 10.37
N HIS A 179 -13.72 -1.53 10.61
CA HIS A 179 -12.78 -2.64 10.61
C HIS A 179 -12.73 -3.28 9.21
N PRO A 180 -11.68 -3.02 8.41
CA PRO A 180 -11.67 -3.34 6.99
C PRO A 180 -11.63 -4.84 6.72
N ARG A 181 -10.88 -5.62 7.52
CA ARG A 181 -10.85 -7.08 7.36
C ARG A 181 -12.17 -7.74 7.69
N ARG A 182 -12.87 -7.37 8.78
CA ARG A 182 -14.20 -7.92 9.10
C ARG A 182 -15.19 -7.70 7.96
N TYR A 183 -15.23 -6.50 7.38
CA TYR A 183 -16.05 -6.20 6.21
C TYR A 183 -15.72 -7.10 5.01
N LEU A 184 -14.44 -7.21 4.66
CA LEU A 184 -14.01 -7.92 3.47
C LEU A 184 -14.07 -9.45 3.60
N LEU A 185 -13.85 -9.99 4.81
CA LEU A 185 -14.02 -11.42 5.07
C LEU A 185 -15.50 -11.81 4.98
N ALA A 186 -16.41 -11.00 5.52
CA ALA A 186 -17.85 -11.24 5.38
C ALA A 186 -18.32 -11.11 3.91
N LEU A 187 -17.76 -10.17 3.14
CA LEU A 187 -17.97 -10.10 1.69
C LEU A 187 -17.48 -11.35 0.97
N ALA A 188 -16.30 -11.87 1.34
CA ALA A 188 -15.74 -13.08 0.77
C ALA A 188 -16.62 -14.31 1.08
N GLU A 189 -17.15 -14.41 2.30
CA GLU A 189 -18.12 -15.45 2.67
C GLU A 189 -19.41 -15.36 1.86
N ASP A 190 -19.95 -14.15 1.67
CA ASP A 190 -21.14 -13.93 0.83
C ASP A 190 -20.87 -14.24 -0.65
N LEU A 191 -19.69 -13.88 -1.16
CA LEU A 191 -19.23 -14.24 -2.50
C LEU A 191 -19.20 -15.76 -2.70
N LEU A 192 -18.64 -16.51 -1.73
CA LEU A 192 -18.62 -17.98 -1.77
C LEU A 192 -20.04 -18.57 -1.74
N ARG A 193 -20.94 -18.02 -0.91
CA ARG A 193 -22.36 -18.43 -0.86
C ARG A 193 -23.09 -18.21 -2.18
N ARG A 194 -22.66 -17.24 -2.99
CA ARG A 194 -23.17 -16.97 -4.35
C ARG A 194 -22.52 -17.84 -5.44
N GLY A 195 -21.63 -18.76 -5.08
CA GLY A 195 -20.92 -19.63 -6.02
C GLY A 195 -19.65 -19.01 -6.62
N GLY A 196 -19.21 -17.85 -6.12
CA GLY A 196 -17.86 -17.36 -6.39
C GLY A 196 -16.80 -18.31 -5.82
N ARG A 197 -15.59 -18.26 -6.38
CA ARG A 197 -14.45 -19.06 -5.89
C ARG A 197 -13.28 -18.15 -5.56
N ILE A 198 -12.57 -18.47 -4.49
CA ILE A 198 -11.38 -17.75 -4.04
C ILE A 198 -10.23 -18.74 -3.99
N PHE A 199 -9.12 -18.38 -4.62
CA PHE A 199 -7.89 -19.13 -4.57
C PHE A 199 -6.79 -18.29 -3.95
N GLU A 200 -6.31 -18.72 -2.79
CA GLU A 200 -5.19 -18.12 -2.09
C GLU A 200 -3.88 -18.80 -2.48
N ARG A 201 -2.74 -18.17 -2.19
CA ARG A 201 -1.40 -18.68 -2.54
C ARG A 201 -1.29 -19.07 -4.02
N THR A 202 -2.02 -18.34 -4.87
CA THR A 202 -2.17 -18.55 -6.31
C THR A 202 -1.70 -17.28 -7.01
N ARG A 203 -0.38 -17.18 -7.19
CA ARG A 203 0.23 -15.98 -7.79
C ARG A 203 0.09 -16.04 -9.30
N VAL A 204 -0.61 -15.08 -9.87
CA VAL A 204 -0.67 -14.88 -11.32
C VAL A 204 0.63 -14.25 -11.82
N VAL A 205 1.24 -14.85 -12.83
CA VAL A 205 2.50 -14.41 -13.45
C VAL A 205 2.38 -14.12 -14.94
N GLY A 206 1.28 -14.54 -15.57
CA GLY A 206 1.03 -14.35 -17.00
C GLY A 206 -0.40 -13.89 -17.29
N LEU A 207 -0.55 -13.07 -18.33
CA LEU A 207 -1.83 -12.65 -18.91
C LEU A 207 -1.72 -12.64 -20.44
N HIS A 208 -2.60 -13.37 -21.09
CA HIS A 208 -2.81 -13.36 -22.53
C HIS A 208 -4.22 -12.84 -22.83
N GLU A 209 -4.28 -11.68 -23.49
CA GLU A 209 -5.54 -11.05 -23.91
C GLU A 209 -6.05 -11.75 -25.18
N ALA A 210 -6.85 -12.79 -24.99
CA ALA A 210 -7.60 -13.50 -26.03
C ALA A 210 -9.10 -13.44 -25.72
N ALA A 211 -9.91 -14.05 -26.56
CA ALA A 211 -11.32 -14.31 -26.29
C ALA A 211 -11.52 -15.84 -26.18
N PRO A 212 -11.58 -16.42 -24.96
CA PRO A 212 -11.46 -15.79 -23.63
C PRO A 212 -10.02 -15.41 -23.26
N CYS A 213 -9.85 -14.51 -22.28
CA CYS A 213 -8.56 -14.18 -21.70
C CYS A 213 -7.98 -15.40 -20.97
N ARG A 214 -6.65 -15.52 -20.96
CA ARG A 214 -5.94 -16.59 -20.23
C ARG A 214 -4.95 -15.98 -19.24
N LEU A 215 -4.99 -16.46 -18.01
CA LEU A 215 -4.02 -16.16 -16.95
C LEU A 215 -3.20 -17.41 -16.66
N THR A 216 -1.95 -17.24 -16.28
CA THR A 216 -1.06 -18.34 -15.86
C THR A 216 -0.51 -18.04 -14.49
N THR A 217 -0.54 -19.03 -13.60
CA THR A 217 0.01 -18.98 -12.24
C THR A 217 1.49 -19.34 -12.21
N ASP A 218 2.15 -19.12 -11.07
CA ASP A 218 3.58 -19.43 -10.88
C ASP A 218 3.92 -20.93 -10.97
N ASP A 219 2.95 -21.81 -10.77
CA ASP A 219 3.03 -23.27 -10.98
C ASP A 219 2.48 -23.74 -12.35
N GLY A 220 2.11 -22.81 -13.23
CA GLY A 220 1.71 -23.12 -14.61
C GLY A 220 0.23 -23.50 -14.79
N VAL A 221 -0.60 -23.40 -13.74
CA VAL A 221 -2.05 -23.57 -13.85
C VAL A 221 -2.65 -22.45 -14.71
N GLU A 222 -3.56 -22.84 -15.61
CA GLU A 222 -4.25 -21.90 -16.50
C GLU A 222 -5.64 -21.53 -15.96
N ILE A 223 -5.93 -20.23 -15.93
CA ILE A 223 -7.26 -19.70 -15.61
C ILE A 223 -7.81 -19.00 -16.85
N THR A 224 -9.00 -19.37 -17.29
CA THR A 224 -9.68 -18.78 -18.44
C THR A 224 -10.84 -17.91 -17.98
N ALA A 225 -10.95 -16.71 -18.53
CA ALA A 225 -12.07 -15.82 -18.20
C ALA A 225 -12.51 -14.94 -19.36
N GLY A 226 -13.82 -14.69 -19.44
CA GLY A 226 -14.38 -13.71 -20.39
C GLY A 226 -13.94 -12.28 -20.08
N THR A 227 -13.66 -11.97 -18.82
CA THR A 227 -13.15 -10.66 -18.35
C THR A 227 -12.10 -10.86 -17.27
N VAL A 228 -11.06 -10.03 -17.27
CA VAL A 228 -10.01 -9.99 -16.24
C VAL A 228 -9.99 -8.61 -15.58
N VAL A 229 -9.91 -8.58 -14.26
CA VAL A 229 -9.67 -7.37 -13.47
C VAL A 229 -8.34 -7.48 -12.75
N VAL A 230 -7.41 -6.55 -13.01
CA VAL A 230 -6.13 -6.43 -12.32
C VAL A 230 -6.28 -5.46 -11.14
N ALA A 231 -6.37 -6.01 -9.93
CA ALA A 231 -6.55 -5.28 -8.68
C ALA A 231 -5.39 -5.54 -7.68
N THR A 232 -4.17 -5.66 -8.21
CA THR A 232 -2.97 -6.09 -7.47
C THR A 232 -2.26 -4.96 -6.73
N HIS A 233 -2.97 -3.88 -6.39
CA HIS A 233 -2.43 -2.62 -5.83
C HIS A 233 -1.51 -1.86 -6.80
N TYR A 234 -0.35 -2.41 -7.15
CA TYR A 234 0.45 -2.01 -8.32
C TYR A 234 0.19 -3.04 -9.43
N PRO A 235 -0.15 -2.65 -10.67
CA PRO A 235 -0.42 -3.62 -11.73
C PRO A 235 0.80 -4.51 -12.01
N VAL A 236 0.64 -5.83 -11.86
CA VAL A 236 1.74 -6.82 -12.05
C VAL A 236 2.14 -7.03 -13.52
N PHE A 237 1.37 -6.47 -14.45
CA PHE A 237 1.69 -6.49 -15.87
C PHE A 237 2.07 -5.08 -16.31
N ASP A 238 3.26 -4.93 -16.88
CA ASP A 238 3.76 -3.66 -17.40
C ASP A 238 3.12 -3.31 -18.75
N ARG A 239 1.82 -3.00 -18.73
CA ARG A 239 1.06 -2.50 -19.88
C ARG A 239 0.63 -1.05 -19.63
N ALA A 240 0.24 -0.34 -20.69
CA ALA A 240 -0.21 1.06 -20.64
C ALA A 240 0.78 2.09 -20.05
N MET A 241 2.06 1.73 -19.87
CA MET A 241 3.05 2.60 -19.21
C MET A 241 2.59 3.08 -17.82
N LEU A 242 1.72 2.33 -17.13
CA LEU A 242 1.27 2.72 -15.78
C LEU A 242 2.44 2.79 -14.79
N PHE A 243 3.52 2.06 -15.04
CA PHE A 243 4.72 2.12 -14.22
C PHE A 243 5.40 3.50 -14.19
N SER A 244 5.24 4.32 -15.24
CA SER A 244 5.76 5.69 -15.24
C SER A 244 4.82 6.69 -14.57
N ARG A 245 3.58 6.27 -14.28
CA ARG A 245 2.48 7.10 -13.76
C ARG A 245 2.11 6.79 -12.32
N LEU A 246 2.83 5.87 -11.69
CA LEU A 246 2.62 5.43 -10.31
C LEU A 246 3.90 5.60 -9.52
N ILE A 247 3.82 6.32 -8.40
CA ILE A 247 4.94 6.58 -7.51
C ILE A 247 4.68 5.81 -6.20
N PRO A 248 5.47 4.77 -5.89
CA PRO A 248 5.25 4.01 -4.66
C PRO A 248 5.66 4.82 -3.44
N ARG A 249 4.90 4.67 -2.36
CA ARG A 249 5.09 5.39 -1.11
C ARG A 249 4.79 4.47 0.07
N ARG A 250 5.59 4.53 1.12
CA ARG A 250 5.38 3.82 2.37
C ARG A 250 5.08 4.80 3.49
N GLU A 251 4.26 4.36 4.42
CA GLU A 251 3.89 5.11 5.62
C GLU A 251 3.89 4.17 6.80
N LEU A 252 4.40 4.64 7.93
CA LEU A 252 4.49 3.87 9.15
C LEU A 252 3.24 4.06 9.98
N VAL A 253 2.88 3.04 10.74
CA VAL A 253 1.71 3.05 11.60
C VAL A 253 2.10 2.54 12.98
N VAL A 254 1.69 3.27 14.01
CA VAL A 254 1.76 2.84 15.41
C VAL A 254 0.37 2.88 16.00
N ALA A 255 0.11 1.99 16.96
CA ALA A 255 -1.15 1.99 17.67
C ALA A 255 -0.97 1.80 19.18
N ALA A 256 -1.81 2.49 19.95
CA ALA A 256 -1.77 2.52 21.41
C ALA A 256 -3.19 2.54 21.98
N PRO A 257 -3.50 1.76 23.03
CA PRO A 257 -4.76 1.89 23.75
C PRO A 257 -4.85 3.25 24.44
N ILE A 258 -6.03 3.84 24.41
CA ILE A 258 -6.38 5.05 25.15
C ILE A 258 -7.71 4.84 25.90
N PRO A 259 -7.94 5.53 27.03
CA PRO A 259 -9.25 5.64 27.64
C PRO A 259 -10.30 6.15 26.65
N ALA A 260 -11.52 5.59 26.69
CA ALA A 260 -12.57 5.93 25.72
C ALA A 260 -13.04 7.40 25.81
N ASP A 261 -12.92 8.03 26.98
CA ASP A 261 -13.21 9.46 27.19
C ASP A 261 -12.17 10.40 26.57
N ARG A 262 -10.99 9.88 26.20
CA ARG A 262 -9.92 10.61 25.49
C ARG A 262 -9.97 10.43 23.96
N ASP A 263 -11.02 9.82 23.43
CA ASP A 263 -11.24 9.70 21.99
C ASP A 263 -11.32 11.10 21.33
N PRO A 264 -10.54 11.40 20.28
CA PRO A 264 -10.67 12.64 19.52
C PRO A 264 -11.92 12.68 18.63
N ARG A 265 -12.81 11.66 18.64
CA ARG A 265 -14.16 11.70 18.03
C ARG A 265 -14.18 12.13 16.54
N GLY A 266 -13.16 11.76 15.79
CA GLY A 266 -13.00 12.13 14.39
C GLY A 266 -11.81 11.45 13.74
N MET A 267 -11.70 11.61 12.42
CA MET A 267 -10.58 11.13 11.63
C MET A 267 -9.73 12.31 11.14
N TYR A 268 -8.49 12.44 11.59
CA TYR A 268 -7.68 13.63 11.38
C TYR A 268 -6.48 13.34 10.49
N ILE A 269 -6.19 14.17 9.49
CA ILE A 269 -4.97 14.09 8.69
C ILE A 269 -4.37 15.47 8.53
N THR A 270 -3.04 15.57 8.55
CA THR A 270 -2.32 16.79 8.17
C THR A 270 -1.26 16.45 7.14
N PRO A 271 -1.07 17.27 6.09
CA PRO A 271 0.09 17.15 5.20
C PRO A 271 1.38 17.70 5.81
N ASP A 272 1.31 18.34 6.99
CA ASP A 272 2.49 18.82 7.73
C ASP A 272 3.35 17.63 8.23
N GLU A 273 4.60 17.90 8.61
CA GLU A 273 5.51 16.93 9.25
C GLU A 273 5.66 15.58 8.51
N ALA A 274 5.68 15.60 7.17
CA ALA A 274 5.69 14.38 6.35
C ALA A 274 4.48 13.45 6.62
N THR A 275 3.31 14.08 6.77
CA THR A 275 2.01 13.47 7.06
C THR A 275 1.85 13.00 8.50
N ARG A 276 0.75 13.38 9.15
CA ARG A 276 0.24 12.71 10.35
C ARG A 276 -1.24 12.42 10.18
N SER A 277 -1.63 11.17 10.37
CA SER A 277 -3.00 10.70 10.23
C SER A 277 -3.40 9.98 11.51
N VAL A 278 -4.48 10.42 12.14
CA VAL A 278 -4.99 9.89 13.40
C VAL A 278 -6.43 9.45 13.23
N ARG A 279 -6.78 8.30 13.81
CA ARG A 279 -8.15 7.89 14.12
C ARG A 279 -8.16 6.87 15.26
N THR A 280 -9.34 6.47 15.73
CA THR A 280 -9.48 5.47 16.80
C THR A 280 -10.28 4.24 16.35
N ALA A 281 -10.16 3.11 17.04
CA ALA A 281 -10.99 1.91 16.85
C ALA A 281 -11.59 1.46 18.19
N PRO A 282 -12.73 0.74 18.19
CA PRO A 282 -13.16 0.02 19.38
C PRO A 282 -12.08 -0.96 19.88
N TYR A 283 -11.80 -0.97 21.19
CA TYR A 283 -10.74 -1.81 21.76
C TYR A 283 -11.00 -2.24 23.21
N GLY A 284 -11.79 -3.30 23.37
CA GLY A 284 -12.21 -3.78 24.69
C GLY A 284 -13.09 -2.79 25.46
N GLU A 285 -13.45 -3.14 26.69
CA GLU A 285 -14.31 -2.29 27.52
C GLU A 285 -13.57 -1.03 28.00
N GLY A 286 -14.25 0.12 27.92
CA GLY A 286 -13.76 1.42 28.42
C GLY A 286 -12.56 2.02 27.68
N ARG A 287 -12.12 1.41 26.57
CA ARG A 287 -10.92 1.82 25.84
C ARG A 287 -11.15 1.88 24.33
N ARG A 288 -10.31 2.67 23.67
CA ARG A 288 -10.19 2.73 22.21
C ARG A 288 -8.74 2.51 21.80
N LEU A 289 -8.53 2.04 20.59
CA LEU A 289 -7.19 1.93 20.00
C LEU A 289 -6.93 3.17 19.18
N LEU A 290 -6.02 4.04 19.63
CA LEU A 290 -5.48 5.13 18.83
C LEU A 290 -4.59 4.54 17.75
N ILE A 291 -4.81 4.93 16.49
CA ILE A 291 -4.02 4.51 15.34
C ILE A 291 -3.45 5.77 14.69
N VAL A 292 -2.13 5.85 14.65
CA VAL A 292 -1.40 7.00 14.11
C VAL A 292 -0.50 6.54 12.97
N THR A 293 -0.63 7.21 11.83
CA THR A 293 0.20 7.01 10.64
C THR A 293 0.98 8.25 10.29
N GLY A 294 2.20 8.07 9.79
CA GLY A 294 3.03 9.18 9.34
C GLY A 294 4.40 8.70 8.88
N GLU A 295 5.37 9.63 8.93
CA GLU A 295 6.75 9.39 8.50
C GLU A 295 6.83 8.84 7.08
N THR A 296 6.12 9.48 6.15
CA THR A 296 6.06 9.06 4.76
C THR A 296 7.44 8.98 4.09
N PHE A 297 7.71 7.90 3.36
CA PHE A 297 8.98 7.66 2.67
C PHE A 297 8.80 6.85 1.38
N ARG A 298 9.83 6.79 0.53
CA ARG A 298 9.84 5.89 -0.64
C ARG A 298 10.38 4.52 -0.23
N PRO A 299 9.87 3.40 -0.77
CA PRO A 299 10.53 2.11 -0.61
C PRO A 299 12.02 2.21 -0.95
N GLY A 300 12.86 1.43 -0.26
CA GLY A 300 14.31 1.46 -0.43
C GLY A 300 15.03 2.69 0.16
N THR A 301 14.33 3.53 0.93
CA THR A 301 14.98 4.51 1.82
C THR A 301 15.57 3.78 3.02
N GLU A 302 16.79 4.14 3.42
CA GLU A 302 17.49 3.59 4.60
C GLU A 302 16.92 4.15 5.92
N GLU A 303 17.39 3.59 7.04
CA GLU A 303 17.11 4.06 8.42
C GLU A 303 15.61 4.14 8.75
N VAL A 304 14.85 3.11 8.39
CA VAL A 304 13.39 3.04 8.62
C VAL A 304 13.08 2.88 10.11
N ALA A 305 13.94 2.18 10.86
CA ALA A 305 13.74 1.94 12.29
C ALA A 305 13.63 3.25 13.10
N GLU A 306 14.48 4.24 12.81
CA GLU A 306 14.46 5.55 13.48
C GLU A 306 13.18 6.34 13.19
N ARG A 307 12.58 6.13 12.02
CA ARG A 307 11.32 6.77 11.65
C ARG A 307 10.18 6.28 12.54
N PHE A 308 10.13 4.98 12.84
CA PHE A 308 9.15 4.46 13.80
C PHE A 308 9.31 5.12 15.18
N GLU A 309 10.56 5.34 15.62
CA GLU A 309 10.85 5.99 16.91
C GLU A 309 10.33 7.42 16.95
N ARG A 310 10.53 8.19 15.87
CA ARG A 310 9.94 9.53 15.75
C ARG A 310 8.42 9.52 15.76
N LEU A 311 7.78 8.60 15.03
CA LEU A 311 6.32 8.48 15.00
C LEU A 311 5.75 8.09 16.38
N ALA A 312 6.41 7.17 17.08
CA ALA A 312 6.05 6.76 18.42
C ALA A 312 6.22 7.91 19.43
N ALA A 313 7.34 8.64 19.37
CA ALA A 313 7.57 9.80 20.23
C ALA A 313 6.52 10.88 20.01
N TRP A 314 6.22 11.22 18.75
CA TRP A 314 5.15 12.16 18.41
C TRP A 314 3.79 11.70 18.95
N THR A 315 3.47 10.41 18.83
CA THR A 315 2.20 9.86 19.33
C THR A 315 2.10 9.96 20.86
N LYS A 316 3.19 9.64 21.57
CA LYS A 316 3.28 9.76 23.04
C LYS A 316 3.15 11.20 23.51
N GLU A 317 3.87 12.12 22.86
CA GLU A 317 3.83 13.54 23.20
C GLU A 317 2.43 14.14 22.99
N ARG A 318 1.83 13.90 21.82
CA ARG A 318 0.55 14.53 21.46
C ARG A 318 -0.64 13.92 22.18
N PHE A 319 -0.65 12.61 22.40
CA PHE A 319 -1.82 11.91 22.95
C PHE A 319 -1.61 11.37 24.35
N GLY A 320 -0.45 11.59 24.99
CA GLY A 320 -0.16 11.13 26.34
C GLY A 320 -0.44 9.64 26.51
N VAL A 321 0.10 8.83 25.60
CA VAL A 321 -0.03 7.36 25.63
C VAL A 321 1.20 6.74 26.27
N ASP A 322 0.99 5.71 27.08
CA ASP A 322 2.09 5.09 27.84
C ASP A 322 2.94 4.17 26.96
N GLU A 323 2.27 3.31 26.19
CA GLU A 323 2.92 2.25 25.41
C GLU A 323 2.33 2.11 24.01
N ILE A 324 3.22 1.92 23.03
CA ILE A 324 2.85 1.48 21.68
C ILE A 324 2.69 -0.04 21.70
N THR A 325 1.51 -0.52 21.36
CA THR A 325 1.17 -1.96 21.40
C THR A 325 1.36 -2.66 20.07
N HIS A 326 1.20 -1.92 18.97
CA HIS A 326 1.32 -2.45 17.62
C HIS A 326 2.08 -1.46 16.76
N ARG A 327 2.85 -1.99 15.81
CA ARG A 327 3.48 -1.23 14.74
C ARG A 327 3.45 -2.01 13.44
N TRP A 328 3.21 -1.31 12.34
CA TRP A 328 3.26 -1.87 11.00
C TRP A 328 3.51 -0.77 9.97
N ALA A 329 3.60 -1.14 8.70
CA ALA A 329 3.76 -0.20 7.61
C ALA A 329 2.77 -0.51 6.48
N ALA A 330 2.28 0.54 5.85
CA ALA A 330 1.47 0.47 4.65
C ALA A 330 2.31 0.88 3.44
N GLN A 331 1.90 0.43 2.25
CA GLN A 331 2.43 0.93 0.98
C GLN A 331 1.27 1.36 0.10
N ASP A 332 1.37 2.54 -0.50
CA ASP A 332 0.41 3.06 -1.46
C ASP A 332 1.12 3.42 -2.78
N ASN A 333 0.34 3.60 -3.84
CA ASN A 333 0.79 4.06 -5.13
C ASN A 333 0.11 5.39 -5.45
N ILE A 334 0.93 6.41 -5.65
CA ILE A 334 0.45 7.76 -5.96
C ILE A 334 0.41 7.92 -7.47
N SER A 335 -0.77 8.22 -8.01
CA SER A 335 -0.88 8.58 -9.42
C SER A 335 -0.31 9.96 -9.69
N THR A 336 0.30 10.13 -10.86
CA THR A 336 0.91 11.39 -11.31
C THR A 336 -0.05 12.57 -11.37
N ASP A 337 -1.34 12.31 -11.52
CA ASP A 337 -2.39 13.34 -11.60
C ASP A 337 -3.26 13.45 -10.33
N ARG A 338 -2.94 12.63 -9.31
CA ARG A 338 -3.63 12.53 -8.01
C ARG A 338 -5.06 11.97 -8.05
N LEU A 339 -5.48 11.39 -9.17
CA LEU A 339 -6.74 10.66 -9.30
C LEU A 339 -6.50 9.15 -9.53
N PRO A 340 -7.33 8.25 -8.98
CA PRO A 340 -7.26 6.82 -9.27
C PRO A 340 -7.31 6.47 -10.75
N TYR A 341 -6.69 5.35 -11.12
CA TYR A 341 -6.82 4.73 -12.44
C TYR A 341 -7.72 3.50 -12.31
N ILE A 342 -8.96 3.62 -12.79
CA ILE A 342 -9.99 2.57 -12.72
C ILE A 342 -10.72 2.49 -14.06
N GLY A 343 -10.58 1.38 -14.77
CA GLY A 343 -11.21 1.18 -16.08
C GLY A 343 -10.43 0.22 -16.97
N HIS A 344 -10.57 0.37 -18.30
CA HIS A 344 -9.84 -0.46 -19.26
C HIS A 344 -8.33 -0.38 -19.05
N PHE A 345 -7.65 -1.54 -19.08
CA PHE A 345 -6.25 -1.64 -18.68
C PHE A 345 -5.30 -0.86 -19.59
N HIS A 346 -5.59 -0.83 -20.89
CA HIS A 346 -4.86 -0.06 -21.88
C HIS A 346 -5.76 0.33 -23.07
N PRO A 347 -5.35 1.22 -23.99
CA PRO A 347 -6.21 1.71 -25.08
C PRO A 347 -6.86 0.63 -25.95
N ARG A 348 -6.16 -0.50 -26.17
CA ARG A 348 -6.67 -1.66 -26.94
C ARG A 348 -7.36 -2.75 -26.11
N ALA A 349 -7.52 -2.56 -24.80
CA ALA A 349 -8.02 -3.61 -23.92
C ALA A 349 -9.54 -3.62 -23.98
N GLU A 350 -10.13 -4.73 -24.41
CA GLU A 350 -11.59 -4.91 -24.46
C GLU A 350 -12.11 -5.60 -23.21
N HIS A 351 -11.42 -6.66 -22.78
CA HIS A 351 -11.84 -7.55 -21.70
C HIS A 351 -10.94 -7.50 -20.46
N VAL A 352 -9.96 -6.59 -20.42
CA VAL A 352 -9.06 -6.43 -19.27
C VAL A 352 -9.20 -5.04 -18.67
N TYR A 353 -9.40 -5.01 -17.36
CA TYR A 353 -9.58 -3.82 -16.55
C TYR A 353 -8.52 -3.74 -15.45
N VAL A 354 -8.32 -2.55 -14.91
CA VAL A 354 -7.39 -2.27 -13.82
C VAL A 354 -8.02 -1.37 -12.78
N ALA A 355 -7.61 -1.52 -11.52
CA ALA A 355 -7.89 -0.58 -10.44
C ALA A 355 -6.62 -0.34 -9.61
N THR A 356 -6.08 0.88 -9.64
CA THR A 356 -4.81 1.24 -8.99
C THR A 356 -4.69 2.74 -8.72
N GLY A 357 -3.59 3.17 -8.11
CA GLY A 357 -3.25 4.58 -7.91
C GLY A 357 -4.17 5.29 -6.93
N PHE A 358 -4.52 4.65 -5.81
CA PHE A 358 -5.54 5.17 -4.90
C PHE A 358 -5.07 6.30 -3.98
N ASN A 359 -3.80 6.70 -4.04
CA ASN A 359 -3.29 7.93 -3.42
C ASN A 359 -3.40 8.01 -1.90
N GLY A 360 -3.45 6.88 -1.18
CA GLY A 360 -3.71 6.83 0.26
C GLY A 360 -5.16 6.46 0.61
N TRP A 361 -6.06 6.47 -0.38
CA TRP A 361 -7.51 6.45 -0.20
C TRP A 361 -8.16 5.17 -0.73
N GLY A 362 -7.47 4.04 -0.57
CA GLY A 362 -7.90 2.74 -1.08
C GLY A 362 -9.19 2.20 -0.44
N MET A 363 -9.59 2.68 0.75
CA MET A 363 -10.82 2.21 1.40
C MET A 363 -12.08 2.65 0.64
N SER A 364 -12.20 3.93 0.34
CA SER A 364 -13.29 4.48 -0.49
C SER A 364 -13.06 4.16 -1.96
N SER A 365 -11.84 4.37 -2.48
CA SER A 365 -11.54 4.16 -3.90
C SER A 365 -11.61 2.70 -4.34
N GLY A 366 -11.34 1.74 -3.45
CA GLY A 366 -11.47 0.31 -3.75
C GLY A 366 -12.93 -0.14 -3.85
N VAL A 367 -13.81 0.41 -3.02
CA VAL A 367 -15.26 0.16 -3.09
C VAL A 367 -15.84 0.81 -4.35
N LEU A 368 -15.47 2.08 -4.61
CA LEU A 368 -15.77 2.77 -5.86
C LEU A 368 -15.34 1.92 -7.08
N ALA A 369 -14.13 1.35 -7.05
CA ALA A 369 -13.61 0.57 -8.16
C ALA A 369 -14.49 -0.64 -8.48
N GLY A 370 -14.95 -1.38 -7.45
CA GLY A 370 -15.86 -2.50 -7.66
C GLY A 370 -17.16 -2.10 -8.36
N ARG A 371 -17.77 -1.00 -7.91
CA ARG A 371 -18.99 -0.46 -8.51
C ARG A 371 -18.76 0.02 -9.94
N LEU A 372 -17.72 0.82 -10.17
CA LEU A 372 -17.43 1.35 -11.51
C LEU A 372 -17.11 0.24 -12.51
N LEU A 373 -16.26 -0.73 -12.13
CA LEU A 373 -15.89 -1.82 -13.02
C LEU A 373 -17.08 -2.72 -13.36
N ARG A 374 -17.98 -2.95 -12.41
CA ARG A 374 -19.26 -3.66 -12.65
C ARG A 374 -20.09 -3.00 -13.74
N GLU A 375 -20.29 -1.68 -13.66
CA GLU A 375 -21.02 -0.93 -14.70
C GLU A 375 -20.30 -1.02 -16.06
N LEU A 376 -18.98 -0.81 -16.09
CA LEU A 376 -18.21 -0.88 -17.35
C LEU A 376 -18.28 -2.26 -18.03
N VAL A 377 -18.24 -3.34 -17.25
CA VAL A 377 -18.34 -4.72 -17.75
C VAL A 377 -19.75 -5.04 -18.28
N ARG A 378 -20.78 -4.31 -17.84
CA ARG A 378 -22.14 -4.39 -18.40
C ARG A 378 -22.31 -3.56 -19.69
N GLY A 379 -21.31 -2.74 -20.03
CA GLY A 379 -21.37 -1.80 -21.14
C GLY A 379 -21.94 -0.43 -20.74
N ASP A 380 -22.26 -0.23 -19.46
CA ASP A 380 -22.75 1.03 -18.92
C ASP A 380 -21.59 2.02 -18.71
N ARG A 381 -21.90 3.31 -18.76
CA ARG A 381 -20.91 4.39 -18.56
C ARG A 381 -21.44 5.42 -17.57
N PRO A 382 -21.22 5.23 -16.25
CA PRO A 382 -21.67 6.20 -15.26
C PRO A 382 -20.93 7.54 -15.47
N PRO A 383 -21.53 8.67 -15.04
CA PRO A 383 -20.96 10.00 -15.31
C PRO A 383 -19.52 10.19 -14.81
N TRP A 384 -19.14 9.54 -13.72
CA TRP A 384 -17.79 9.63 -13.15
C TRP A 384 -16.76 8.70 -13.80
N ALA A 385 -17.13 7.86 -14.78
CA ALA A 385 -16.20 6.92 -15.41
C ALA A 385 -14.98 7.63 -16.05
N SER A 386 -15.20 8.78 -16.70
CA SER A 386 -14.14 9.55 -17.35
C SER A 386 -13.12 10.14 -16.37
N VAL A 387 -13.54 10.43 -15.12
CA VAL A 387 -12.66 10.94 -14.06
C VAL A 387 -11.57 9.92 -13.71
N TYR A 388 -11.91 8.62 -13.78
CA TYR A 388 -11.03 7.54 -13.37
C TYR A 388 -10.41 6.76 -14.53
N ASP A 389 -10.78 7.04 -15.78
CA ASP A 389 -10.27 6.32 -16.96
C ASP A 389 -8.73 6.29 -16.97
N PRO A 390 -8.08 5.11 -16.91
CA PRO A 390 -6.62 4.99 -16.94
C PRO A 390 -5.99 5.59 -18.20
N ARG A 391 -6.77 5.74 -19.28
CA ARG A 391 -6.32 6.25 -20.57
C ARG A 391 -6.35 7.77 -20.65
N ARG A 392 -6.88 8.47 -19.63
CA ARG A 392 -6.81 9.92 -19.57
C ARG A 392 -5.34 10.34 -19.51
N ILE A 393 -4.99 11.39 -20.25
CA ILE A 393 -3.68 12.02 -20.20
C ILE A 393 -3.94 13.50 -20.01
N ASN A 394 -3.34 14.10 -18.98
CA ASN A 394 -3.41 15.53 -18.77
C ASN A 394 -1.99 16.10 -18.75
N PRO A 395 -1.42 16.47 -19.92
CA PRO A 395 -0.04 16.94 -20.00
C PRO A 395 0.23 18.16 -19.11
N THR A 396 -0.76 19.04 -18.93
CA THR A 396 -0.61 20.24 -18.10
C THR A 396 -0.46 19.92 -16.61
N VAL A 397 -0.96 18.77 -16.17
CA VAL A 397 -0.92 18.32 -14.77
C VAL A 397 0.24 17.35 -14.54
N GLU A 398 0.44 16.41 -15.46
CA GLU A 398 1.33 15.26 -15.24
C GLU A 398 2.80 15.53 -15.61
N THR A 399 3.11 16.52 -16.47
CA THR A 399 4.47 16.68 -17.03
C THR A 399 5.55 16.82 -15.95
N ALA A 400 5.32 17.64 -14.92
CA ALA A 400 6.30 17.84 -13.86
C ALA A 400 6.54 16.57 -13.04
N GLU A 401 5.48 15.85 -12.68
CA GLU A 401 5.59 14.63 -11.88
C GLU A 401 6.15 13.46 -12.70
N LEU A 402 5.80 13.35 -13.99
CA LEU A 402 6.40 12.38 -14.91
C LEU A 402 7.91 12.59 -15.05
N LEU A 403 8.36 13.84 -15.18
CA LEU A 403 9.79 14.16 -15.24
C LEU A 403 10.51 13.81 -13.93
N LYS A 404 9.93 14.14 -12.78
CA LYS A 404 10.49 13.79 -11.46
C LYS A 404 10.54 12.28 -11.24
N ALA A 405 9.48 11.56 -11.59
CA ALA A 405 9.40 10.10 -11.49
C ALA A 405 10.45 9.45 -12.40
N GLY A 406 10.54 9.89 -13.66
CA GLY A 406 11.54 9.42 -14.62
C GLY A 406 12.96 9.68 -14.15
N ALA A 407 13.25 10.87 -13.61
CA ALA A 407 14.56 11.20 -13.06
C ALA A 407 14.93 10.33 -11.85
N ALA A 408 13.98 10.08 -10.94
CA ALA A 408 14.19 9.20 -9.80
C ALA A 408 14.49 7.76 -10.25
N VAL A 409 13.69 7.21 -11.17
CA VAL A 409 13.93 5.87 -11.72
C VAL A 409 15.28 5.80 -12.44
N ALA A 410 15.62 6.79 -13.28
CA ALA A 410 16.90 6.84 -13.97
C ALA A 410 18.09 6.92 -12.99
N ARG A 411 17.96 7.70 -11.91
CA ARG A 411 18.95 7.76 -10.83
C ARG A 411 19.14 6.40 -10.16
N HIS A 412 18.06 5.69 -9.82
CA HIS A 412 18.16 4.36 -9.20
C HIS A 412 18.60 3.27 -10.19
N PHE A 413 18.33 3.46 -11.48
CA PHE A 413 18.75 2.52 -12.53
C PHE A 413 20.24 2.70 -12.89
N VAL A 414 20.75 3.93 -12.94
CA VAL A 414 22.13 4.23 -13.39
C VAL A 414 23.03 4.62 -12.22
N GLY A 415 22.59 5.53 -11.36
CA GLY A 415 23.37 6.07 -10.24
C GLY A 415 23.71 5.01 -9.20
N ASP A 416 22.73 4.21 -8.76
CA ASP A 416 22.97 3.13 -7.78
C ASP A 416 23.83 2.00 -8.38
N ARG A 417 23.97 1.96 -9.71
CA ARG A 417 24.90 1.04 -10.37
C ARG A 417 26.35 1.52 -10.32
N LEU A 418 26.56 2.83 -10.16
CA LEU A 418 27.86 3.50 -10.10
C LEU A 418 28.32 3.75 -8.65
N HIS A 419 27.41 3.73 -7.67
CA HIS A 419 27.77 3.80 -6.27
C HIS A 419 28.53 2.52 -5.85
N PRO A 420 29.68 2.63 -5.14
CA PRO A 420 30.33 1.46 -4.56
C PRO A 420 29.36 0.75 -3.60
N ALA A 421 29.52 -0.57 -3.47
CA ALA A 421 28.81 -1.38 -2.49
C ALA A 421 28.81 -0.66 -1.14
N HIS A 422 27.67 -0.61 -0.46
CA HIS A 422 27.51 0.17 0.77
C HIS A 422 28.42 -0.33 1.91
N ILE A 423 29.00 -1.53 1.76
CA ILE A 423 30.02 -2.11 2.63
C ILE A 423 30.99 -2.92 1.75
N GLU A 424 32.31 -2.84 2.01
CA GLU A 424 33.34 -3.57 1.25
C GLU A 424 33.41 -5.06 1.64
N SER A 425 32.99 -5.42 2.85
CA SER A 425 32.94 -6.80 3.35
C SER A 425 31.55 -7.20 3.88
N VAL A 426 31.24 -8.49 3.85
CA VAL A 426 30.08 -9.05 4.57
C VAL A 426 30.29 -9.05 6.08
N ASP A 427 31.53 -8.89 6.53
CA ASP A 427 31.92 -8.93 7.95
C ASP A 427 31.38 -7.73 8.74
N ASP A 428 31.19 -6.58 8.10
CA ASP A 428 30.69 -5.37 8.77
C ASP A 428 29.16 -5.35 8.89
N ILE A 429 28.46 -6.37 8.38
CA ILE A 429 27.01 -6.51 8.56
C ILE A 429 26.75 -7.00 9.98
N PRO A 430 26.10 -6.23 10.87
CA PRO A 430 25.80 -6.69 12.22
C PRO A 430 24.71 -7.78 12.22
N PRO A 431 24.57 -8.59 13.29
CA PRO A 431 23.44 -9.51 13.45
C PRO A 431 22.09 -8.78 13.28
N GLY A 432 21.20 -9.38 12.50
CA GLY A 432 19.93 -8.77 12.09
C GLY A 432 20.03 -7.66 11.04
N GLY A 433 21.24 -7.32 10.59
CA GLY A 433 21.53 -6.31 9.58
C GLY A 433 21.50 -6.84 8.14
N GLY A 434 21.55 -5.93 7.18
CA GLY A 434 21.63 -6.30 5.77
C GLY A 434 22.25 -5.19 4.93
N ALA A 435 22.99 -5.57 3.90
CA ALA A 435 23.64 -4.64 2.98
C ALA A 435 23.73 -5.20 1.56
N VAL A 436 23.85 -4.30 0.59
CA VAL A 436 24.20 -4.67 -0.79
C VAL A 436 25.71 -4.65 -0.93
N VAL A 437 26.29 -5.81 -1.24
CA VAL A 437 27.73 -6.04 -1.39
C VAL A 437 28.06 -6.61 -2.77
N ARG A 438 29.33 -6.56 -3.18
CA ARG A 438 29.80 -7.21 -4.40
C ARG A 438 30.51 -8.53 -4.06
N LEU A 439 29.92 -9.66 -4.46
CA LEU A 439 30.49 -11.00 -4.27
C LEU A 439 30.79 -11.63 -5.63
N SER A 440 32.06 -12.01 -5.85
CA SER A 440 32.50 -12.64 -7.11
C SER A 440 32.10 -11.90 -8.39
N GLY A 441 32.03 -10.57 -8.34
CA GLY A 441 31.63 -9.71 -9.47
C GLY A 441 30.14 -9.36 -9.51
N ASP A 442 29.28 -10.13 -8.84
CA ASP A 442 27.84 -9.91 -8.78
C ASP A 442 27.43 -9.02 -7.60
N ARG A 443 26.33 -8.28 -7.76
CA ARG A 443 25.70 -7.54 -6.66
C ARG A 443 24.78 -8.47 -5.88
N CYS A 444 25.10 -8.69 -4.62
CA CYS A 444 24.35 -9.53 -3.71
C CYS A 444 23.76 -8.68 -2.59
N ALA A 445 22.48 -8.89 -2.30
CA ALA A 445 21.84 -8.39 -1.10
C ALA A 445 22.05 -9.46 -0.02
N VAL A 446 22.80 -9.10 1.02
CA VAL A 446 23.25 -10.03 2.07
C VAL A 446 22.64 -9.62 3.39
N HIS A 447 21.95 -10.54 4.04
CA HIS A 447 21.40 -10.41 5.38
C HIS A 447 22.19 -11.29 6.34
N ARG A 448 22.52 -10.77 7.53
CA ARG A 448 23.04 -11.58 8.64
C ARG A 448 21.92 -11.81 9.63
N ASP A 449 21.60 -13.06 9.93
CA ASP A 449 20.60 -13.34 10.97
C ASP A 449 21.17 -13.17 12.39
N GLU A 450 20.34 -13.37 13.40
CA GLU A 450 20.72 -13.20 14.81
C GLU A 450 21.78 -14.22 15.27
N ASN A 451 21.86 -15.38 14.62
CA ASN A 451 22.85 -16.41 14.92
C ASN A 451 24.20 -16.11 14.22
N GLY A 452 24.23 -15.10 13.35
CA GLY A 452 25.40 -14.71 12.59
C GLY A 452 25.50 -15.35 11.21
N ASP A 453 24.54 -16.20 10.82
CA ASP A 453 24.53 -16.85 9.51
C ASP A 453 24.19 -15.84 8.41
N LEU A 454 24.86 -15.98 7.26
CA LEU A 454 24.68 -15.09 6.13
C LEU A 454 23.75 -15.68 5.07
N HIS A 455 22.78 -14.88 4.64
CA HIS A 455 21.81 -15.20 3.60
C HIS A 455 22.02 -14.24 2.44
N ALA A 456 22.30 -14.75 1.24
CA ALA A 456 22.52 -13.90 0.07
C ALA A 456 21.52 -14.21 -1.05
N VAL A 457 21.04 -13.13 -1.65
CA VAL A 457 20.23 -13.14 -2.86
C VAL A 457 20.76 -12.12 -3.86
N SER A 458 20.30 -12.15 -5.10
CA SER A 458 20.61 -11.10 -6.07
C SER A 458 20.07 -9.77 -5.57
N ALA A 459 20.90 -8.72 -5.62
CA ALA A 459 20.44 -7.37 -5.32
C ALA A 459 19.60 -6.75 -6.47
N ILE A 460 19.34 -7.49 -7.54
CA ILE A 460 18.68 -6.98 -8.74
C ILE A 460 17.20 -7.39 -8.73
N CYS A 461 16.32 -6.40 -8.61
CA CYS A 461 14.88 -6.61 -8.61
C CYS A 461 14.41 -7.32 -9.89
N THR A 462 13.55 -8.32 -9.74
CA THR A 462 13.02 -9.14 -10.85
C THR A 462 11.93 -8.45 -11.68
N HIS A 463 11.48 -7.26 -11.27
CA HIS A 463 10.55 -6.43 -12.06
C HIS A 463 11.30 -5.68 -13.17
N LEU A 464 11.92 -4.54 -12.85
CA LEU A 464 12.64 -3.69 -13.82
C LEU A 464 14.15 -3.52 -13.50
N ARG A 465 14.73 -4.47 -12.75
CA ARG A 465 16.18 -4.60 -12.53
C ARG A 465 16.86 -3.43 -11.82
N CYS A 466 16.11 -2.67 -11.02
CA CYS A 466 16.68 -1.74 -10.06
C CYS A 466 17.40 -2.47 -8.93
N VAL A 467 18.37 -1.82 -8.30
CA VAL A 467 19.05 -2.36 -7.12
C VAL A 467 18.11 -2.22 -5.92
N VAL A 468 17.94 -3.28 -5.13
CA VAL A 468 17.14 -3.25 -3.90
C VAL A 468 17.95 -2.66 -2.75
N ALA A 469 17.28 -2.09 -1.75
CA ALA A 469 17.91 -1.61 -0.52
C ALA A 469 17.32 -2.32 0.71
N TYR A 470 18.09 -2.39 1.80
CA TYR A 470 17.67 -3.06 3.04
C TYR A 470 16.74 -2.15 3.84
N ASN A 471 15.60 -2.68 4.25
CA ASN A 471 14.69 -2.07 5.22
C ASN A 471 14.94 -2.73 6.58
N ASP A 472 15.61 -1.99 7.46
CA ASP A 472 16.05 -2.43 8.79
C ASP A 472 14.92 -2.61 9.80
N ALA A 473 13.80 -1.92 9.60
CA ALA A 473 12.61 -2.03 10.46
C ALA A 473 11.82 -3.32 10.21
N GLU A 474 11.70 -3.73 8.95
CA GLU A 474 10.87 -4.87 8.54
C GLU A 474 11.69 -6.08 8.08
N ARG A 475 13.02 -5.94 7.98
CA ARG A 475 13.96 -6.96 7.49
C ARG A 475 13.59 -7.44 6.09
N THR A 476 13.43 -6.49 5.17
CA THR A 476 13.06 -6.76 3.78
C THR A 476 14.02 -6.10 2.82
N TRP A 477 14.05 -6.61 1.59
CA TRP A 477 14.68 -5.94 0.46
C TRP A 477 13.62 -5.18 -0.33
N ASP A 478 13.73 -3.86 -0.35
CA ASP A 478 12.74 -2.99 -0.97
C ASP A 478 13.33 -2.35 -2.24
N CYS A 479 12.60 -2.43 -3.35
CA CYS A 479 12.96 -1.83 -4.63
C CYS A 479 12.51 -0.36 -4.69
N PRO A 480 13.42 0.62 -4.82
CA PRO A 480 13.07 2.04 -4.78
C PRO A 480 12.35 2.56 -6.02
N CYS A 481 12.37 1.81 -7.13
CA CYS A 481 11.77 2.24 -8.38
C CYS A 481 10.23 2.11 -8.35
N HIS A 482 9.72 0.91 -8.09
CA HIS A 482 8.29 0.59 -8.21
C HIS A 482 7.73 -0.12 -6.97
N GLY A 483 8.50 -0.21 -5.89
CA GLY A 483 8.02 -0.66 -4.59
C GLY A 483 7.87 -2.18 -4.43
N SER A 484 8.48 -2.99 -5.29
CA SER A 484 8.57 -4.44 -5.03
C SER A 484 9.31 -4.72 -3.74
N ARG A 485 8.85 -5.70 -2.97
CA ARG A 485 9.47 -6.09 -1.70
C ARG A 485 9.72 -7.58 -1.65
N PHE A 486 10.85 -7.94 -1.06
CA PHE A 486 11.29 -9.31 -0.94
C PHE A 486 11.71 -9.64 0.50
N GLY A 487 11.51 -10.88 0.91
CA GLY A 487 12.07 -11.40 2.14
C GLY A 487 13.59 -11.51 2.04
N VAL A 488 14.27 -11.66 3.18
CA VAL A 488 15.72 -11.86 3.23
C VAL A 488 16.19 -13.09 2.43
N ASP A 489 15.30 -14.07 2.25
CA ASP A 489 15.49 -15.30 1.46
C ASP A 489 15.18 -15.14 -0.04
N GLY A 490 14.72 -13.95 -0.46
CA GLY A 490 14.37 -13.58 -1.82
C GLY A 490 12.89 -13.78 -2.16
N ALA A 491 12.06 -14.33 -1.27
CA ALA A 491 10.64 -14.55 -1.53
C ALA A 491 9.91 -13.23 -1.82
N VAL A 492 8.96 -13.24 -2.76
CA VAL A 492 8.16 -12.03 -3.09
C VAL A 492 7.16 -11.75 -1.97
N LEU A 493 7.29 -10.59 -1.32
CA LEU A 493 6.36 -10.11 -0.29
C LEU A 493 5.36 -9.09 -0.85
N HIS A 494 5.78 -8.26 -1.81
CA HIS A 494 4.92 -7.27 -2.44
C HIS A 494 5.34 -7.06 -3.91
N GLY A 495 4.34 -6.95 -4.80
CA GLY A 495 4.55 -6.68 -6.22
C GLY A 495 5.07 -5.26 -6.50
N PRO A 496 5.29 -4.88 -7.76
CA PRO A 496 4.91 -5.60 -8.98
C PRO A 496 5.74 -6.83 -9.35
N ALA A 497 6.91 -7.05 -8.74
CA ALA A 497 7.68 -8.27 -8.99
C ALA A 497 6.84 -9.53 -8.73
N THR A 498 6.85 -10.46 -9.69
CA THR A 498 6.14 -11.75 -9.58
C THR A 498 7.07 -12.94 -9.37
N LYS A 499 8.39 -12.71 -9.40
CA LYS A 499 9.44 -13.73 -9.24
C LYS A 499 10.34 -13.40 -8.06
N PRO A 500 10.80 -14.40 -7.29
CA PRO A 500 11.71 -14.17 -6.17
C PRO A 500 13.09 -13.68 -6.65
N LEU A 501 13.83 -13.03 -5.76
CA LEU A 501 15.26 -12.76 -6.00
C LEU A 501 16.02 -14.09 -6.02
N GLU A 502 16.95 -14.23 -6.97
CA GLU A 502 17.76 -15.44 -7.12
C GLU A 502 18.68 -15.63 -5.92
N ARG A 503 18.69 -16.81 -5.30
CA ARG A 503 19.62 -17.12 -4.19
C ARG A 503 21.06 -17.15 -4.70
N ARG A 504 21.98 -16.60 -3.89
CA ARG A 504 23.42 -16.55 -4.18
C ARG A 504 24.17 -17.35 -3.13
N GLY A 505 25.12 -18.18 -3.55
CA GLY A 505 25.98 -18.92 -2.63
C GLY A 505 26.98 -17.97 -1.97
N ILE A 506 27.09 -18.03 -0.64
CA ILE A 506 28.15 -17.36 0.10
C ILE A 506 29.21 -18.41 0.40
N ARG A 507 30.35 -18.36 -0.30
CA ARG A 507 31.52 -19.12 0.15
C ARG A 507 32.15 -18.32 1.30
N PRO A 508 32.27 -18.86 2.52
CA PRO A 508 33.09 -18.22 3.54
C PRO A 508 34.50 -18.07 2.95
N ARG A 509 35.08 -16.86 3.02
CA ARG A 509 36.49 -16.69 2.67
C ARG A 509 37.27 -17.59 3.63
N HIS A 510 38.09 -18.48 3.07
CA HIS A 510 39.08 -19.21 3.85
C HIS A 510 39.89 -18.18 4.65
N THR A 511 39.75 -18.21 5.97
CA THR A 511 40.74 -17.61 6.86
C THR A 511 42.03 -18.38 6.64
N THR A 512 42.95 -17.82 5.84
CA THR A 512 44.34 -18.27 5.85
C THR A 512 44.86 -18.11 7.28
N PRO A 513 45.31 -19.16 7.96
CA PRO A 513 45.90 -19.01 9.28
C PRO A 513 47.15 -18.14 9.16
N SER A 514 47.28 -17.16 10.06
CA SER A 514 48.47 -16.32 10.14
C SER A 514 49.72 -17.20 10.22
N PRO A 515 50.80 -16.88 9.48
CA PRO A 515 52.05 -17.62 9.62
C PRO A 515 52.57 -17.49 11.06
N PRO A 516 53.19 -18.55 11.63
CA PRO A 516 53.73 -18.49 12.96
C PRO A 516 54.83 -17.41 13.04
N PRO A 517 54.99 -16.75 14.20
CA PRO A 517 55.98 -15.69 14.35
C PRO A 517 57.40 -16.24 14.12
N GLU A 518 58.16 -15.55 13.28
CA GLU A 518 59.57 -15.84 13.04
C GLU A 518 60.36 -15.69 14.35
N SER A 519 60.95 -16.80 14.81
CA SER A 519 61.91 -16.78 15.90
C SER A 519 63.21 -16.14 15.42
N GLY A 520 63.42 -14.87 15.76
CA GLY A 520 64.68 -14.18 15.54
C GLY A 520 65.80 -14.80 16.38
N SER A 521 66.73 -15.51 15.74
CA SER A 521 68.04 -15.81 16.30
C SER A 521 68.98 -14.67 15.92
N GLY A 522 69.25 -13.78 16.87
CA GLY A 522 70.26 -12.74 16.75
C GLY A 522 71.66 -13.33 16.59
N SER A 523 72.36 -12.85 15.58
CA SER A 523 73.81 -12.96 15.45
C SER A 523 74.46 -11.80 16.21
N ASP A 524 75.11 -12.12 17.33
CA ASP A 524 76.04 -11.22 18.02
C ASP A 524 77.41 -11.29 17.33
N SER A 525 77.95 -10.12 16.99
CA SER A 525 79.36 -9.91 16.67
C SER A 525 79.76 -8.52 17.14
N GLY A 526 80.72 -8.46 18.08
CA GLY A 526 81.42 -7.23 18.48
C GLY A 526 81.37 -6.95 19.97
#